data_AF-A0A6V7Q9U8-F1
#
_entry.id   AF-A0A6V7Q9U8-F1
#
_cell.length_a   1.000
_cell.length_b   1.000
_cell.length_c   1.000
_cell.angle_alpha   90.00
_cell.angle_beta   90.00
_cell.angle_gamma   90.00
#
_symmetry.space_group_name_H-M   'P 1'
#
loop_
_entity.id
_entity.type
_entity.pdbx_description
1 polymer ?
#
loop_
_entity_poly.entity_id
_entity_poly.type
_entity_poly.pdbx_seq_one_letter_code
_entity_poly.pdbx_strand_id
1 'polypeptide(L)'
;MIALSFVRKGSDLVEVRKVLGEHAKSIMLMSKVENQEGVANFDDILANSDAFMVARGDLGMEIPIEKIFYAQKVMIFKCNIQGKPVVTATQMLESMIKSPRPTRAEATDVANAVLDGTDCVMLSGETAAGAYPELAVQTMAKICLQAESYVDYGSVFKHIMASAPVPMSPLESLASSAVRTANSAKASLILVLTRGGTTAKLVAKYRPAMPILSVVVPELKTDFFDWTCSDEAPARHSLIVRGVIPTLSAATAKASDTEATEEALDFAIQHAKGLGLCKPGDSIVALHRIGIASVIKILTAK
;
A
#
# COMPACT_ATOMS: atom_id res chain seq x y z
N MET A 1 -7.64 5.86 9.90
CA MET A 1 -7.50 6.64 8.65
C MET A 1 -8.76 7.46 8.46
N ILE A 2 -8.66 8.67 7.90
CA ILE A 2 -9.77 9.56 7.54
C ILE A 2 -9.65 9.91 6.05
N ALA A 3 -10.73 9.73 5.28
CA ALA A 3 -10.83 10.20 3.91
C ALA A 3 -11.46 11.61 3.90
N LEU A 4 -10.65 12.61 3.58
CA LEU A 4 -11.04 14.02 3.60
C LEU A 4 -11.62 14.42 2.26
N SER A 5 -12.85 14.92 2.27
CA SER A 5 -13.56 15.33 1.05
C SER A 5 -13.20 16.77 0.66
N PHE A 6 -13.25 17.06 -0.63
CA PHE A 6 -13.04 18.37 -1.25
C PHE A 6 -11.74 19.05 -0.80
N VAL A 7 -10.66 18.28 -0.76
CA VAL A 7 -9.33 18.83 -0.43
C VAL A 7 -8.82 19.66 -1.62
N ARG A 8 -8.49 20.92 -1.35
CA ARG A 8 -8.14 21.90 -2.40
C ARG A 8 -6.69 22.34 -2.36
N LYS A 9 -6.04 22.24 -1.20
CA LYS A 9 -4.67 22.69 -0.97
C LYS A 9 -4.03 21.97 0.22
N GLY A 10 -2.70 21.99 0.29
CA GLY A 10 -1.93 21.37 1.37
C GLY A 10 -2.26 21.93 2.75
N SER A 11 -2.60 23.21 2.85
CA SER A 11 -3.01 23.86 4.11
C SER A 11 -4.30 23.29 4.71
N ASP A 12 -5.19 22.71 3.91
CA ASP A 12 -6.39 22.04 4.43
C ASP A 12 -5.99 20.84 5.32
N LEU A 13 -4.95 20.09 4.92
CA LEU A 13 -4.41 18.97 5.68
C LEU A 13 -3.71 19.43 6.95
N VAL A 14 -2.98 20.55 6.87
CA VAL A 14 -2.31 21.12 8.05
C VAL A 14 -3.34 21.49 9.11
N GLU A 15 -4.46 22.10 8.71
CA GLU A 15 -5.54 22.44 9.65
C GLU A 15 -6.20 21.19 10.24
N VAL A 16 -6.48 20.16 9.42
CA VAL A 16 -7.02 18.89 9.94
C VAL A 16 -6.06 18.22 10.92
N ARG A 17 -4.75 18.20 10.63
CA ARG A 17 -3.75 17.66 11.57
C ARG A 17 -3.72 18.45 12.87
N LYS A 18 -3.86 19.78 12.81
CA LYS A 18 -3.95 20.63 14.00
C LYS A 18 -5.20 20.33 14.83
N VAL A 19 -6.35 20.13 14.19
CA VAL A 19 -7.60 19.72 14.87
C VAL A 19 -7.48 18.35 15.53
N LEU A 20 -6.79 17.41 14.88
CA LEU A 20 -6.54 16.07 15.44
C LEU A 20 -5.54 16.07 16.61
N GLY A 21 -4.72 17.10 16.75
CA GLY A 21 -3.74 17.23 17.83
C GLY A 21 -2.79 16.03 17.90
N GLU A 22 -2.66 15.42 19.09
CA GLU A 22 -1.77 14.27 19.29
C GLU A 22 -2.19 13.02 18.50
N HIS A 23 -3.49 12.86 18.21
CA HIS A 23 -4.02 11.75 17.42
C HIS A 23 -3.58 11.80 15.95
N ALA A 24 -3.12 12.96 15.46
CA ALA A 24 -2.60 13.12 14.10
C ALA A 24 -1.36 12.25 13.81
N LYS A 25 -0.67 11.77 14.85
CA LYS A 25 0.51 10.88 14.73
C LYS A 25 0.13 9.47 14.29
N SER A 26 -1.06 9.00 14.65
CA SER A 26 -1.53 7.64 14.32
C SER A 26 -2.55 7.64 13.17
N ILE A 27 -3.37 8.67 13.03
CA ILE A 27 -4.42 8.70 12.01
C ILE A 27 -3.85 9.12 10.65
N MET A 28 -3.88 8.20 9.67
CA MET A 28 -3.59 8.54 8.27
C MET A 28 -4.68 9.44 7.66
N LEU A 29 -4.26 10.47 6.93
CA LEU A 29 -5.13 11.33 6.13
C LEU A 29 -5.07 10.96 4.65
N MET A 30 -6.21 10.56 4.10
CA MET A 30 -6.39 10.30 2.67
C MET A 30 -7.13 11.47 2.03
N SER A 31 -6.48 12.17 1.10
CA SER A 31 -7.11 13.29 0.40
C SER A 31 -7.93 12.82 -0.78
N LYS A 32 -9.22 13.19 -0.80
CA LYS A 32 -10.10 13.01 -1.96
C LYS A 32 -9.99 14.25 -2.83
N VAL A 33 -9.47 14.07 -4.04
CA VAL A 33 -9.37 15.15 -5.04
C VAL A 33 -10.61 15.11 -5.90
N GLU A 34 -11.48 16.11 -5.69
CA GLU A 34 -12.87 16.09 -6.15
C GLU A 34 -13.25 17.29 -7.02
N ASN A 35 -12.36 18.26 -7.19
CA ASN A 35 -12.64 19.47 -7.97
C ASN A 35 -11.43 19.99 -8.75
N GLN A 36 -11.67 20.99 -9.60
CA GLN A 36 -10.63 21.57 -10.46
C GLN A 36 -9.46 22.19 -9.68
N GLU A 37 -9.75 22.84 -8.54
CA GLU A 37 -8.72 23.44 -7.68
C GLU A 37 -7.79 22.37 -7.08
N GLY A 38 -8.36 21.26 -6.59
CA GLY A 38 -7.59 20.14 -6.06
C GLY A 38 -6.69 19.49 -7.12
N VAL A 39 -7.16 19.39 -8.37
CA VAL A 39 -6.33 18.92 -9.49
C VAL A 39 -5.17 19.89 -9.78
N ALA A 40 -5.45 21.20 -9.77
CA ALA A 40 -4.42 22.22 -10.02
C ALA A 40 -3.35 22.25 -8.92
N ASN A 41 -3.75 22.06 -7.66
CA ASN A 41 -2.87 22.09 -6.49
C ASN A 41 -2.37 20.69 -6.07
N PHE A 42 -2.48 19.70 -6.95
CA PHE A 42 -2.27 18.30 -6.57
C PHE A 42 -0.90 18.04 -5.93
N ASP A 43 0.17 18.69 -6.39
CA ASP A 43 1.51 18.47 -5.83
C ASP A 43 1.64 18.92 -4.36
N ASP A 44 0.97 20.02 -3.99
CA ASP A 44 0.95 20.53 -2.61
C ASP A 44 0.09 19.62 -1.71
N ILE A 45 -1.07 19.18 -2.21
CA ILE A 45 -1.89 18.19 -1.51
C ILE A 45 -1.09 16.90 -1.32
N LEU A 46 -0.43 16.43 -2.40
CA LEU A 46 0.43 15.25 -2.45
C LEU A 46 1.50 15.29 -1.39
N ALA A 47 2.21 16.40 -1.23
CA ALA A 47 3.22 16.56 -0.19
C ALA A 47 2.65 16.37 1.24
N ASN A 48 1.43 16.85 1.51
CA ASN A 48 0.86 16.94 2.86
C ASN A 48 -0.04 15.75 3.28
N SER A 49 -0.41 14.86 2.36
CA SER A 49 -1.31 13.73 2.66
C SER A 49 -0.56 12.41 2.86
N ASP A 50 -1.17 11.46 3.57
CA ASP A 50 -0.61 10.12 3.78
C ASP A 50 -1.02 9.12 2.70
N ALA A 51 -2.19 9.36 2.08
CA ALA A 51 -2.73 8.60 0.96
C ALA A 51 -3.63 9.49 0.09
N PHE A 52 -4.01 8.97 -1.08
CA PHE A 52 -4.82 9.68 -2.07
C PHE A 52 -6.01 8.87 -2.52
N MET A 53 -7.09 9.57 -2.86
CA MET A 53 -8.23 9.00 -3.56
C MET A 53 -8.55 9.85 -4.79
N VAL A 54 -8.56 9.20 -5.95
CA VAL A 54 -9.13 9.73 -7.19
C VAL A 54 -10.64 9.53 -7.11
N ALA A 55 -11.35 10.55 -6.62
CA ALA A 55 -12.79 10.51 -6.37
C ALA A 55 -13.57 10.97 -7.60
N ARG A 56 -13.78 10.04 -8.54
CA ARG A 56 -14.25 10.34 -9.91
C ARG A 56 -15.70 10.82 -9.99
N GLY A 57 -16.54 10.48 -9.01
CA GLY A 57 -17.93 10.90 -8.93
C GLY A 57 -18.07 12.42 -8.92
N ASP A 58 -17.62 13.07 -7.84
CA ASP A 58 -17.63 14.53 -7.72
C ASP A 58 -16.69 15.19 -8.74
N LEU A 59 -15.50 14.62 -8.98
CA LEU A 59 -14.56 15.18 -9.95
C LEU A 59 -15.16 15.24 -11.37
N GLY A 60 -15.96 14.26 -11.76
CA GLY A 60 -16.61 14.23 -13.08
C GLY A 60 -17.73 15.25 -13.26
N MET A 61 -18.19 15.86 -12.16
CA MET A 61 -19.11 17.01 -12.20
C MET A 61 -18.36 18.34 -12.30
N GLU A 62 -17.12 18.38 -11.81
CA GLU A 62 -16.31 19.60 -11.68
C GLU A 62 -15.36 19.86 -12.87
N ILE A 63 -14.91 18.81 -13.56
CA ILE A 63 -14.09 18.94 -14.78
C ILE A 63 -14.79 18.28 -15.97
N PRO A 64 -14.48 18.69 -17.23
CA PRO A 64 -15.02 18.02 -18.40
C PRO A 64 -14.79 16.51 -18.36
N ILE A 65 -15.83 15.73 -18.60
CA ILE A 65 -15.83 14.27 -18.41
C ILE A 65 -14.74 13.58 -19.23
N GLU A 66 -14.45 14.10 -20.42
CA GLU A 66 -13.40 13.62 -21.31
C GLU A 66 -11.98 13.87 -20.76
N LYS A 67 -11.81 14.65 -19.68
CA LYS A 67 -10.50 14.90 -19.04
C LYS A 67 -10.27 14.05 -17.78
N ILE A 68 -11.28 13.33 -17.29
CA ILE A 68 -11.18 12.54 -16.05
C ILE A 68 -10.07 11.48 -16.18
N PHE A 69 -9.98 10.80 -17.33
CA PHE A 69 -8.96 9.77 -17.54
C PHE A 69 -7.54 10.34 -17.41
N TYR A 70 -7.31 11.56 -17.91
CA TYR A 70 -6.01 12.22 -17.82
C TYR A 70 -5.67 12.58 -16.37
N ALA A 71 -6.63 13.17 -15.65
CA ALA A 71 -6.47 13.52 -14.24
C ALA A 71 -6.15 12.27 -13.39
N GLN A 72 -6.89 11.16 -13.58
CA GLN A 72 -6.63 9.88 -12.92
C GLN A 72 -5.19 9.40 -13.17
N LYS A 73 -4.78 9.29 -14.44
CA LYS A 73 -3.45 8.77 -14.80
C LYS A 73 -2.33 9.62 -14.21
N VAL A 74 -2.44 10.95 -14.29
CA VAL A 74 -1.43 11.87 -13.73
C VAL A 74 -1.36 11.78 -12.21
N MET A 75 -2.50 11.71 -11.52
CA MET A 75 -2.52 11.59 -10.06
C MET A 75 -1.91 10.26 -9.59
N ILE A 76 -2.34 9.14 -10.17
CA ILE A 76 -1.78 7.81 -9.86
C ILE A 76 -0.28 7.78 -10.13
N PHE A 77 0.15 8.31 -11.28
CA PHE A 77 1.56 8.39 -11.64
C PHE A 77 2.39 9.12 -10.57
N LYS A 78 1.97 10.33 -10.19
CA LYS A 78 2.67 11.15 -9.20
C LYS A 78 2.67 10.49 -7.80
N CYS A 79 1.57 9.84 -7.40
CA CYS A 79 1.52 9.04 -6.17
C CYS A 79 2.54 7.90 -6.18
N ASN A 80 2.65 7.17 -7.30
CA ASN A 80 3.61 6.08 -7.46
C ASN A 80 5.06 6.57 -7.35
N ILE A 81 5.40 7.70 -7.97
CA ILE A 81 6.74 8.30 -7.87
C ILE A 81 7.07 8.69 -6.41
N GLN A 82 6.11 9.27 -5.68
CA GLN A 82 6.31 9.63 -4.28
C GLN A 82 6.19 8.44 -3.31
N GLY A 83 5.72 7.28 -3.77
CA GLY A 83 5.47 6.12 -2.91
C GLY A 83 4.32 6.32 -1.92
N LYS A 84 3.32 7.15 -2.30
CA LYS A 84 2.13 7.37 -1.49
C LYS A 84 0.97 6.53 -2.03
N PRO A 85 0.23 5.81 -1.17
CA PRO A 85 -0.87 4.96 -1.62
C PRO A 85 -1.95 5.75 -2.34
N VAL A 86 -2.46 5.21 -3.44
CA VAL A 86 -3.55 5.82 -4.22
C VAL A 86 -4.70 4.85 -4.43
N VAL A 87 -5.92 5.36 -4.26
CA VAL A 87 -7.17 4.63 -4.42
C VAL A 87 -7.95 5.20 -5.60
N THR A 88 -8.31 4.36 -6.55
CA THR A 88 -9.26 4.74 -7.60
C THR A 88 -10.67 4.39 -7.13
N ALA A 89 -11.55 5.39 -7.14
CA ALA A 89 -12.86 5.27 -6.52
C ALA A 89 -14.01 5.65 -7.44
N THR A 90 -15.20 5.20 -7.02
CA THR A 90 -16.54 5.50 -7.55
C THR A 90 -16.85 4.89 -8.91
N GLN A 91 -18.05 4.33 -9.03
CA GLN A 91 -18.63 3.75 -10.25
C GLN A 91 -17.73 2.72 -10.95
N MET A 92 -16.93 1.96 -10.19
CA MET A 92 -16.02 0.98 -10.78
C MET A 92 -16.78 -0.23 -11.32
N LEU A 93 -17.81 -0.68 -10.59
CA LEU A 93 -18.71 -1.78 -10.99
C LEU A 93 -20.18 -1.38 -10.79
N GLU A 94 -20.54 -0.12 -11.09
CA GLU A 94 -21.82 0.50 -10.74
C GLU A 94 -23.05 -0.34 -11.10
N SER A 95 -23.07 -0.94 -12.29
CA SER A 95 -24.19 -1.77 -12.74
C SER A 95 -24.46 -2.97 -11.81
N MET A 96 -23.47 -3.41 -11.04
CA MET A 96 -23.59 -4.51 -10.10
C MET A 96 -24.44 -4.19 -8.86
N ILE A 97 -24.86 -2.93 -8.68
CA ILE A 97 -25.91 -2.59 -7.71
C ILE A 97 -27.20 -3.34 -8.03
N LYS A 98 -27.54 -3.49 -9.33
CA LYS A 98 -28.80 -4.09 -9.79
C LYS A 98 -28.60 -5.36 -10.62
N SER A 99 -27.40 -5.62 -11.11
CA SER A 99 -27.06 -6.75 -11.99
C SER A 99 -26.05 -7.70 -11.33
N PRO A 100 -26.17 -9.02 -11.50
CA PRO A 100 -25.16 -9.95 -11.02
C PRO A 100 -23.84 -9.92 -11.83
N ARG A 101 -23.78 -9.14 -12.92
CA ARG A 101 -22.59 -9.02 -13.78
C ARG A 101 -22.32 -7.56 -14.13
N PRO A 102 -21.04 -7.15 -14.15
CA PRO A 102 -20.68 -5.81 -14.60
C PRO A 102 -20.75 -5.70 -16.12
N THR A 103 -20.73 -4.47 -16.60
CA THR A 103 -20.55 -4.20 -18.04
C THR A 103 -19.11 -4.46 -18.47
N ARG A 104 -18.89 -4.57 -19.79
CA ARG A 104 -17.53 -4.66 -20.35
C ARG A 104 -16.70 -3.41 -20.06
N ALA A 105 -17.34 -2.24 -20.02
CA ALA A 105 -16.68 -0.97 -19.72
C ALA A 105 -16.19 -0.95 -18.27
N GLU A 106 -17.05 -1.33 -17.31
CA GLU A 106 -16.69 -1.42 -15.88
C GLU A 106 -15.54 -2.40 -15.63
N ALA A 107 -15.61 -3.60 -16.23
CA ALA A 107 -14.52 -4.57 -16.10
C ALA A 107 -13.19 -4.03 -16.66
N THR A 108 -13.26 -3.30 -17.78
CA THR A 108 -12.09 -2.67 -18.41
C THR A 108 -11.57 -1.50 -17.58
N ASP A 109 -12.45 -0.74 -16.93
CA ASP A 109 -12.10 0.39 -16.06
C ASP A 109 -11.32 -0.07 -14.82
N VAL A 110 -11.80 -1.11 -14.13
CA VAL A 110 -11.08 -1.72 -13.00
C VAL A 110 -9.70 -2.23 -13.44
N ALA A 111 -9.62 -2.93 -14.56
CA ALA A 111 -8.35 -3.42 -15.08
C ALA A 111 -7.37 -2.28 -15.40
N ASN A 112 -7.84 -1.21 -16.05
CA ASN A 112 -6.99 -0.08 -16.41
C ASN A 112 -6.52 0.71 -15.18
N ALA A 113 -7.34 0.85 -14.14
CA ALA A 113 -6.89 1.49 -12.89
C ALA A 113 -5.71 0.72 -12.24
N VAL A 114 -5.75 -0.63 -12.29
CA VAL A 114 -4.65 -1.49 -11.83
C VAL A 114 -3.41 -1.32 -12.72
N LEU A 115 -3.57 -1.30 -14.03
CA LEU A 115 -2.46 -1.10 -14.98
C LEU A 115 -1.84 0.30 -14.88
N ASP A 116 -2.64 1.32 -14.56
CA ASP A 116 -2.16 2.68 -14.25
C ASP A 116 -1.32 2.70 -12.96
N GLY A 117 -1.47 1.68 -12.12
CA GLY A 117 -0.70 1.46 -10.91
C GLY A 117 -1.38 1.94 -9.64
N THR A 118 -2.72 1.91 -9.58
CA THR A 118 -3.46 2.17 -8.34
C THR A 118 -3.07 1.13 -7.26
N ASP A 119 -3.02 1.55 -6.00
CA ASP A 119 -2.81 0.60 -4.88
C ASP A 119 -4.10 -0.10 -4.48
N CYS A 120 -5.23 0.62 -4.53
CA CYS A 120 -6.55 0.06 -4.28
C CYS A 120 -7.57 0.52 -5.31
N VAL A 121 -8.60 -0.30 -5.44
CA VAL A 121 -9.86 0.02 -6.10
C VAL A 121 -10.98 0.01 -5.05
N MET A 122 -11.99 0.85 -5.22
CA MET A 122 -13.04 1.05 -4.22
C MET A 122 -14.44 0.83 -4.78
N LEU A 123 -15.24 0.03 -4.07
CA LEU A 123 -16.69 -0.09 -4.26
C LEU A 123 -17.41 0.86 -3.30
N SER A 124 -18.47 1.49 -3.78
CA SER A 124 -19.30 2.46 -3.04
C SER A 124 -20.73 1.94 -2.94
N GLY A 125 -21.61 2.32 -3.86
CA GLY A 125 -23.01 1.88 -3.86
C GLY A 125 -23.15 0.37 -4.05
N GLU A 126 -22.20 -0.24 -4.77
CA GLU A 126 -22.17 -1.67 -5.11
C GLU A 126 -22.19 -2.56 -3.87
N THR A 127 -21.51 -2.16 -2.80
CA THR A 127 -21.44 -2.92 -1.54
C THR A 127 -22.28 -2.31 -0.43
N ALA A 128 -22.50 -1.00 -0.42
CA ALA A 128 -23.27 -0.33 0.63
C ALA A 128 -24.78 -0.60 0.53
N ALA A 129 -25.32 -0.64 -0.70
CA ALA A 129 -26.76 -0.81 -0.95
C ALA A 129 -27.08 -1.66 -2.19
N GLY A 130 -26.08 -2.34 -2.76
CA GLY A 130 -26.24 -3.20 -3.93
C GLY A 130 -26.90 -4.54 -3.60
N ALA A 131 -27.56 -5.13 -4.60
CA ALA A 131 -28.15 -6.47 -4.49
C ALA A 131 -27.12 -7.60 -4.49
N TYR A 132 -25.88 -7.34 -4.94
CA TYR A 132 -24.83 -8.35 -5.13
C TYR A 132 -23.48 -7.97 -4.50
N PRO A 133 -23.42 -7.58 -3.21
CA PRO A 133 -22.22 -7.02 -2.60
C PRO A 133 -21.03 -8.00 -2.58
N GLU A 134 -21.26 -9.26 -2.23
CA GLU A 134 -20.21 -10.29 -2.21
C GLU A 134 -19.68 -10.57 -3.64
N LEU A 135 -20.59 -10.70 -4.61
CA LEU A 135 -20.24 -10.96 -5.99
C LEU A 135 -19.49 -9.79 -6.63
N ALA A 136 -19.81 -8.54 -6.27
CA ALA A 136 -19.08 -7.36 -6.70
C ALA A 136 -17.62 -7.40 -6.21
N VAL A 137 -17.40 -7.74 -4.93
CA VAL A 137 -16.04 -7.90 -4.37
C VAL A 137 -15.28 -9.04 -5.06
N GLN A 138 -15.90 -10.21 -5.22
CA GLN A 138 -15.27 -11.35 -5.90
C GLN A 138 -14.94 -11.03 -7.37
N THR A 139 -15.80 -10.31 -8.06
CA THR A 139 -15.61 -9.91 -9.46
C THR A 139 -14.47 -8.90 -9.58
N MET A 140 -14.44 -7.88 -8.72
CA MET A 140 -13.35 -6.91 -8.64
C MET A 140 -12.01 -7.59 -8.38
N ALA A 141 -11.94 -8.51 -7.41
CA ALA A 141 -10.74 -9.26 -7.10
C ALA A 141 -10.23 -10.08 -8.30
N LYS A 142 -11.12 -10.77 -9.03
CA LYS A 142 -10.75 -11.53 -10.23
C LYS A 142 -10.17 -10.61 -11.32
N ILE A 143 -10.77 -9.44 -11.54
CA ILE A 143 -10.27 -8.48 -12.53
C ILE A 143 -8.89 -7.95 -12.10
N CYS A 144 -8.70 -7.60 -10.83
CA CYS A 144 -7.41 -7.14 -10.31
C CYS A 144 -6.31 -8.19 -10.52
N LEU A 145 -6.56 -9.45 -10.14
CA LEU A 145 -5.58 -10.54 -10.33
C LEU A 145 -5.21 -10.74 -11.79
N GLN A 146 -6.19 -10.65 -12.70
CA GLN A 146 -5.91 -10.73 -14.14
C GLN A 146 -5.06 -9.54 -14.60
N ALA A 147 -5.42 -8.31 -14.25
CA ALA A 147 -4.67 -7.13 -14.62
C ALA A 147 -3.23 -7.14 -14.08
N GLU A 148 -3.03 -7.56 -12.83
CA GLU A 148 -1.71 -7.71 -12.20
C GLU A 148 -0.80 -8.68 -12.93
N SER A 149 -1.35 -9.71 -13.58
CA SER A 149 -0.57 -10.69 -14.36
C SER A 149 0.00 -10.13 -15.67
N TYR A 150 -0.54 -9.00 -16.16
CA TYR A 150 -0.09 -8.34 -17.39
C TYR A 150 0.82 -7.13 -17.14
N VAL A 151 1.08 -6.78 -15.87
CA VAL A 151 1.98 -5.66 -15.54
C VAL A 151 3.43 -6.05 -15.84
N ASP A 152 4.11 -5.24 -16.64
CA ASP A 152 5.58 -5.33 -16.81
C ASP A 152 6.29 -4.69 -15.61
N TYR A 153 6.42 -5.47 -14.53
CA TYR A 153 7.08 -5.04 -13.30
C TYR A 153 8.55 -4.62 -13.51
N GLY A 154 9.23 -5.19 -14.51
CA GLY A 154 10.62 -4.82 -14.83
C GLY A 154 10.73 -3.41 -15.37
N SER A 155 9.82 -3.02 -16.27
CA SER A 155 9.73 -1.66 -16.81
C SER A 155 9.24 -0.67 -15.74
N VAL A 156 8.23 -1.04 -14.96
CA VAL A 156 7.72 -0.21 -13.86
C VAL A 156 8.82 0.09 -12.84
N PHE A 157 9.58 -0.92 -12.39
CA PHE A 157 10.69 -0.75 -11.46
C PHE A 157 11.74 0.25 -11.99
N LYS A 158 12.16 0.10 -13.25
CA LYS A 158 13.14 0.99 -13.89
C LYS A 158 12.64 2.42 -13.95
N HIS A 159 11.36 2.62 -14.28
CA HIS A 159 10.77 3.94 -14.36
C HIS A 159 10.75 4.64 -13.00
N ILE A 160 10.31 3.94 -11.95
CA ILE A 160 10.29 4.50 -10.58
C ILE A 160 11.71 4.80 -10.09
N MET A 161 12.67 3.92 -10.37
CA MET A 161 14.08 4.15 -10.05
C MET A 161 14.65 5.39 -10.74
N ALA A 162 14.27 5.68 -11.97
CA ALA A 162 14.74 6.85 -12.71
C ALA A 162 14.25 8.18 -12.11
N SER A 163 13.13 8.17 -11.39
CA SER A 163 12.58 9.36 -10.71
C SER A 163 12.95 9.46 -9.23
N ALA A 164 13.65 8.46 -8.68
CA ALA A 164 14.03 8.46 -7.27
C ALA A 164 15.14 9.50 -7.00
N PRO A 165 15.12 10.18 -5.84
CA PRO A 165 16.09 11.23 -5.51
C PRO A 165 17.52 10.67 -5.36
N VAL A 166 18.54 11.44 -5.74
CA VAL A 166 19.94 11.10 -5.53
C VAL A 166 20.64 12.25 -4.78
N PRO A 167 21.22 12.01 -3.58
CA PRO A 167 21.30 10.73 -2.87
C PRO A 167 19.95 10.28 -2.27
N MET A 168 19.68 8.97 -2.31
CA MET A 168 18.53 8.38 -1.61
C MET A 168 18.75 8.32 -0.10
N SER A 169 17.67 8.29 0.67
CA SER A 169 17.76 7.93 2.09
C SER A 169 18.26 6.49 2.26
N PRO A 170 18.94 6.14 3.38
CA PRO A 170 19.42 4.78 3.60
C PRO A 170 18.32 3.72 3.52
N LEU A 171 17.12 4.04 4.02
CA LEU A 171 15.98 3.11 4.01
C LEU A 171 15.42 2.90 2.59
N GLU A 172 15.32 3.96 1.79
CA GLU A 172 14.86 3.89 0.40
C GLU A 172 15.87 3.17 -0.50
N SER A 173 17.16 3.42 -0.29
CA SER A 173 18.26 2.71 -0.97
C SER A 173 18.21 1.20 -0.69
N LEU A 174 17.94 0.81 0.56
CA LEU A 174 17.78 -0.59 0.92
C LEU A 174 16.48 -1.19 0.37
N ALA A 175 15.37 -0.47 0.40
CA ALA A 175 14.10 -0.95 -0.13
C ALA A 175 14.19 -1.23 -1.65
N SER A 176 14.74 -0.30 -2.42
CA SER A 176 14.99 -0.51 -3.86
C SER A 176 15.95 -1.67 -4.13
N SER A 177 17.02 -1.77 -3.34
CA SER A 177 17.98 -2.86 -3.43
C SER A 177 17.37 -4.22 -3.08
N ALA A 178 16.47 -4.28 -2.10
CA ALA A 178 15.74 -5.50 -1.73
C ALA A 178 14.86 -5.98 -2.88
N VAL A 179 14.10 -5.08 -3.52
CA VAL A 179 13.29 -5.42 -4.70
C VAL A 179 14.17 -5.88 -5.87
N ARG A 180 15.28 -5.18 -6.13
CA ARG A 180 16.24 -5.60 -7.16
C ARG A 180 16.82 -6.99 -6.87
N THR A 181 17.15 -7.27 -5.62
CA THR A 181 17.67 -8.56 -5.16
C THR A 181 16.61 -9.64 -5.32
N ALA A 182 15.36 -9.39 -4.92
CA ALA A 182 14.25 -10.32 -5.05
C ALA A 182 13.97 -10.68 -6.52
N ASN A 183 13.97 -9.68 -7.41
CA ASN A 183 13.82 -9.90 -8.84
C ASN A 183 14.98 -10.73 -9.42
N SER A 184 16.22 -10.46 -9.00
CA SER A 184 17.42 -11.16 -9.51
C SER A 184 17.51 -12.60 -8.99
N ALA A 185 17.14 -12.82 -7.72
CA ALA A 185 17.13 -14.13 -7.07
C ALA A 185 15.87 -14.96 -7.39
N LYS A 186 14.92 -14.39 -8.16
CA LYS A 186 13.59 -14.96 -8.41
C LYS A 186 12.92 -15.42 -7.12
N ALA A 187 12.94 -14.54 -6.12
CA ALA A 187 12.38 -14.84 -4.81
C ALA A 187 10.85 -15.02 -4.89
N SER A 188 10.32 -15.95 -4.08
CA SER A 188 8.89 -16.21 -3.97
C SER A 188 8.15 -15.09 -3.23
N LEU A 189 8.82 -14.44 -2.28
CA LEU A 189 8.28 -13.30 -1.52
C LEU A 189 9.40 -12.42 -0.97
N ILE A 190 9.02 -11.18 -0.63
CA ILE A 190 9.84 -10.26 0.16
C ILE A 190 9.27 -10.22 1.58
N LEU A 191 10.10 -10.54 2.57
CA LEU A 191 9.76 -10.49 3.97
C LEU A 191 10.28 -9.18 4.57
N VAL A 192 9.41 -8.39 5.19
CA VAL A 192 9.79 -7.13 5.85
C VAL A 192 9.40 -7.19 7.31
N LEU A 193 10.38 -7.14 8.21
CA LEU A 193 10.12 -6.90 9.63
C LEU A 193 10.07 -5.39 9.86
N THR A 194 8.96 -4.91 10.41
CA THR A 194 8.76 -3.48 10.62
C THR A 194 8.03 -3.19 11.92
N ARG A 195 8.30 -2.04 12.52
CA ARG A 195 7.57 -1.55 13.70
C ARG A 195 6.52 -0.50 13.29
N GLY A 196 6.89 0.41 12.39
CA GLY A 196 6.02 1.52 11.94
C GLY A 196 5.41 1.36 10.54
N GLY A 197 5.69 0.28 9.81
CA GLY A 197 5.15 0.02 8.47
C GLY A 197 5.86 0.76 7.32
N THR A 198 6.63 1.82 7.60
CA THR A 198 7.31 2.64 6.57
C THR A 198 8.21 1.83 5.63
N THR A 199 8.94 0.85 6.17
CA THR A 199 9.83 0.00 5.36
C THR A 199 9.04 -0.80 4.32
N ALA A 200 7.90 -1.38 4.70
CA ALA A 200 7.07 -2.16 3.78
C ALA A 200 6.49 -1.27 2.67
N LYS A 201 6.06 -0.04 3.02
CA LYS A 201 5.59 0.97 2.06
C LYS A 201 6.67 1.34 1.04
N LEU A 202 7.91 1.54 1.49
CA LEU A 202 9.03 1.84 0.60
C LEU A 202 9.39 0.65 -0.30
N VAL A 203 9.28 -0.58 0.17
CA VAL A 203 9.45 -1.77 -0.70
C VAL A 203 8.33 -1.81 -1.75
N ALA A 204 7.08 -1.57 -1.34
CA ALA A 204 5.92 -1.55 -2.23
C ALA A 204 5.95 -0.43 -3.28
N LYS A 205 6.56 0.72 -2.96
CA LYS A 205 6.83 1.82 -3.89
C LYS A 205 7.52 1.32 -5.16
N TYR A 206 8.47 0.39 -5.04
CA TYR A 206 9.22 -0.13 -6.18
C TYR A 206 8.51 -1.27 -6.93
N ARG A 207 7.24 -1.56 -6.61
CA ARG A 207 6.35 -2.48 -7.33
C ARG A 207 7.01 -3.85 -7.62
N PRO A 208 7.42 -4.62 -6.59
CA PRO A 208 7.83 -6.00 -6.81
C PRO A 208 6.68 -6.84 -7.41
N ALA A 209 7.03 -7.83 -8.23
CA ALA A 209 6.05 -8.77 -8.80
C ALA A 209 5.60 -9.83 -7.79
N MET A 210 6.42 -10.09 -6.77
CA MET A 210 6.13 -11.04 -5.69
C MET A 210 5.47 -10.33 -4.49
N PRO A 211 4.68 -11.05 -3.67
CA PRO A 211 4.07 -10.50 -2.47
C PRO A 211 5.11 -10.02 -1.45
N ILE A 212 4.73 -9.01 -0.67
CA ILE A 212 5.50 -8.45 0.44
C ILE A 212 4.82 -8.87 1.75
N LEU A 213 5.40 -9.82 2.46
CA LEU A 213 4.94 -10.18 3.79
C LEU A 213 5.51 -9.16 4.79
N SER A 214 4.64 -8.30 5.33
CA SER A 214 5.03 -7.29 6.31
C SER A 214 4.67 -7.75 7.71
N VAL A 215 5.68 -8.22 8.46
CA VAL A 215 5.49 -8.61 9.86
C VAL A 215 5.68 -7.40 10.75
N VAL A 216 4.58 -6.97 11.37
CA VAL A 216 4.58 -5.90 12.35
C VAL A 216 4.94 -6.50 13.70
N VAL A 217 6.11 -6.13 14.21
CA VAL A 217 6.62 -6.60 15.50
C VAL A 217 6.28 -5.53 16.55
N PRO A 218 5.39 -5.83 17.52
CA PRO A 218 5.05 -4.85 18.53
C PRO A 218 6.23 -4.54 19.45
N GLU A 219 6.38 -3.28 19.86
CA GLU A 219 7.29 -2.91 20.95
C GLU A 219 6.57 -3.10 22.29
N LEU A 220 7.12 -3.94 23.16
CA LEU A 220 6.75 -3.97 24.57
C LEU A 220 7.59 -2.93 25.30
N LYS A 221 6.94 -1.93 25.88
CA LYS A 221 7.57 -1.00 26.81
C LYS A 221 7.13 -1.34 28.22
N THR A 222 8.11 -1.57 29.07
CA THR A 222 7.91 -1.79 30.51
C THR A 222 8.32 -0.56 31.27
N ASP A 223 7.38 -0.05 32.05
CA ASP A 223 7.69 0.85 33.15
C ASP A 223 7.70 0.00 34.43
N PHE A 224 8.23 0.50 35.55
CA PHE A 224 8.46 -0.30 36.77
C PHE A 224 7.22 -1.04 37.34
N PHE A 225 6.01 -0.75 36.84
CA PHE A 225 4.76 -1.39 37.27
C PHE A 225 3.74 -1.72 36.15
N ASP A 226 3.95 -1.30 34.89
CA ASP A 226 2.99 -1.47 33.79
C ASP A 226 3.66 -1.91 32.48
N TRP A 227 2.94 -2.71 31.68
CA TRP A 227 3.35 -3.14 30.34
C TRP A 227 2.47 -2.48 29.30
N THR A 228 3.08 -1.84 28.29
CA THR A 228 2.38 -1.30 27.13
C THR A 228 2.88 -1.95 25.85
N CYS A 229 1.95 -2.30 24.96
CA CYS A 229 2.23 -2.88 23.65
C CYS A 229 1.94 -1.84 22.56
N SER A 230 2.83 -1.69 21.58
CA SER A 230 2.61 -0.76 20.47
C SER A 230 1.37 -1.12 19.64
N ASP A 231 0.74 -0.10 19.04
CA ASP A 231 -0.51 -0.19 18.27
C ASP A 231 -0.38 -1.10 17.01
N GLU A 232 -1.43 -1.87 16.72
CA GLU A 232 -1.63 -2.65 15.50
C GLU A 232 -1.88 -1.76 14.26
N ALA A 233 -2.04 -0.45 14.44
CA ALA A 233 -2.28 0.51 13.38
C ALA A 233 -1.33 0.39 12.16
N PRO A 234 -0.01 0.14 12.29
CA PRO A 234 0.87 -0.06 11.15
C PRO A 234 0.45 -1.22 10.24
N ALA A 235 -0.08 -2.31 10.81
CA ALA A 235 -0.59 -3.45 10.06
C ALA A 235 -1.86 -3.05 9.30
N ARG A 236 -2.83 -2.43 10.00
CA ARG A 236 -4.09 -1.96 9.39
C ARG A 236 -3.84 -0.92 8.28
N HIS A 237 -2.91 0.00 8.50
CA HIS A 237 -2.54 1.03 7.53
C HIS A 237 -1.83 0.48 6.28
N SER A 238 -1.26 -0.72 6.36
CA SER A 238 -0.59 -1.35 5.22
C SER A 238 -1.58 -2.01 4.25
N LEU A 239 -2.84 -2.20 4.64
CA LEU A 239 -3.88 -2.80 3.79
C LEU A 239 -4.20 -1.98 2.54
N ILE A 240 -3.91 -0.67 2.55
CA ILE A 240 -4.13 0.20 1.38
C ILE A 240 -2.92 0.26 0.44
N VAL A 241 -1.91 -0.60 0.65
CA VAL A 241 -0.63 -0.55 -0.06
C VAL A 241 -0.50 -1.81 -0.91
N ARG A 242 -0.24 -1.63 -2.20
CA ARG A 242 -0.21 -2.75 -3.15
C ARG A 242 0.82 -3.81 -2.77
N GLY A 243 0.41 -5.07 -2.85
CA GLY A 243 1.28 -6.23 -2.67
C GLY A 243 1.70 -6.49 -1.22
N VAL A 244 1.31 -5.64 -0.26
CA VAL A 244 1.64 -5.85 1.16
C VAL A 244 0.59 -6.74 1.81
N ILE A 245 1.06 -7.83 2.41
CA ILE A 245 0.29 -8.73 3.26
C ILE A 245 0.74 -8.46 4.70
N PRO A 246 -0.01 -7.67 5.49
CA PRO A 246 0.38 -7.38 6.86
C PRO A 246 0.05 -8.55 7.78
N THR A 247 1.02 -8.94 8.60
CA THR A 247 0.87 -9.94 9.66
C THR A 247 1.33 -9.35 10.98
N LEU A 248 0.55 -9.53 12.04
CA LEU A 248 0.94 -9.15 13.39
C LEU A 248 1.72 -10.31 14.03
N SER A 249 2.94 -10.04 14.51
CA SER A 249 3.68 -11.00 15.33
C SER A 249 3.21 -10.93 16.78
N ALA A 250 3.25 -12.06 17.48
CA ALA A 250 3.19 -12.05 18.94
C ALA A 250 4.37 -11.24 19.48
N ALA A 251 4.12 -10.46 20.54
CA ALA A 251 5.16 -9.65 21.17
C ALA A 251 6.07 -10.55 22.02
N THR A 252 7.38 -10.49 21.79
CA THR A 252 8.36 -11.33 22.49
C THR A 252 9.12 -10.53 23.54
N ALA A 253 9.03 -10.94 24.81
CA ALA A 253 9.74 -10.33 25.94
C ALA A 253 11.15 -10.95 26.14
N LYS A 254 11.92 -11.16 25.07
CA LYS A 254 13.25 -11.80 25.15
C LYS A 254 14.37 -10.80 25.38
N ALA A 255 15.48 -11.29 25.92
CA ALA A 255 16.59 -10.49 26.46
C ALA A 255 17.53 -9.87 25.40
N SER A 256 17.51 -10.34 24.14
CA SER A 256 18.36 -9.80 23.06
C SER A 256 17.58 -9.54 21.76
N ASP A 257 17.89 -8.40 21.11
CA ASP A 257 17.27 -7.99 19.83
C ASP A 257 17.52 -9.00 18.70
N THR A 258 18.66 -9.70 18.74
CA THR A 258 19.06 -10.70 17.73
C THR A 258 18.19 -11.96 17.79
N GLU A 259 17.98 -12.53 18.98
CA GLU A 259 17.15 -13.73 19.14
C GLU A 259 15.69 -13.44 18.79
N ALA A 260 15.17 -12.27 19.19
CA ALA A 260 13.83 -11.84 18.84
C ALA A 260 13.64 -11.70 17.32
N THR A 261 14.67 -11.21 16.62
CA THR A 261 14.64 -11.06 15.16
C THR A 261 14.65 -12.40 14.44
N GLU A 262 15.45 -13.36 14.88
CA GLU A 262 15.51 -14.70 14.26
C GLU A 262 14.18 -15.46 14.44
N GLU A 263 13.60 -15.41 15.64
CA GLU A 263 12.28 -16.00 15.89
C GLU A 263 11.17 -15.35 15.05
N ALA A 264 11.19 -14.02 14.90
CA ALA A 264 10.24 -13.32 14.04
C ALA A 264 10.40 -13.73 12.56
N LEU A 265 11.63 -13.97 12.09
CA LEU A 265 11.87 -14.48 10.74
C LEU A 265 11.33 -15.91 10.58
N ASP A 266 11.60 -16.79 11.54
CA ASP A 266 11.11 -18.17 11.51
C ASP A 266 9.59 -18.24 11.55
N PHE A 267 8.95 -17.47 12.45
CA PHE A 267 7.50 -17.29 12.49
C PHE A 267 6.96 -16.82 11.13
N ALA A 268 7.58 -15.80 10.55
CA ALA A 268 7.14 -15.25 9.28
C ALA A 268 7.23 -16.27 8.13
N ILE A 269 8.31 -17.07 8.09
CA ILE A 269 8.49 -18.11 7.08
C ILE A 269 7.43 -19.21 7.24
N GLN A 270 7.15 -19.65 8.47
CA GLN A 270 6.10 -20.64 8.72
C GLN A 270 4.71 -20.10 8.37
N HIS A 271 4.44 -18.83 8.70
CA HIS A 271 3.20 -18.17 8.33
C HIS A 271 3.06 -18.04 6.80
N ALA A 272 4.12 -17.65 6.10
CA ALA A 272 4.15 -17.58 4.65
C ALA A 272 3.84 -18.93 3.99
N LYS A 273 4.38 -20.03 4.54
CA LYS A 273 4.07 -21.39 4.11
C LYS A 273 2.61 -21.77 4.35
N GLY A 274 2.06 -21.43 5.52
CA GLY A 274 0.65 -21.65 5.85
C GLY A 274 -0.31 -20.92 4.92
N LEU A 275 0.07 -19.73 4.45
CA LEU A 275 -0.66 -18.95 3.44
C LEU A 275 -0.41 -19.42 1.99
N GLY A 276 0.50 -20.37 1.77
CA GLY A 276 0.88 -20.84 0.44
C GLY A 276 1.69 -19.84 -0.39
N LEU A 277 2.33 -18.86 0.25
CA LEU A 277 3.14 -17.82 -0.42
C LEU A 277 4.53 -18.32 -0.82
N CYS A 278 5.06 -19.34 -0.14
CA CYS A 278 6.33 -20.00 -0.50
C CYS A 278 6.27 -21.50 -0.22
N LYS A 279 7.17 -22.23 -0.89
CA LYS A 279 7.38 -23.67 -0.73
C LYS A 279 8.78 -23.96 -0.18
N PRO A 280 9.01 -25.13 0.44
CA PRO A 280 10.35 -25.58 0.78
C PRO A 280 11.30 -25.51 -0.42
N GLY A 281 12.46 -24.89 -0.26
CA GLY A 281 13.45 -24.66 -1.31
C GLY A 281 13.36 -23.30 -2.00
N ASP A 282 12.27 -22.54 -1.82
CA ASP A 282 12.15 -21.22 -2.45
C ASP A 282 13.08 -20.18 -1.80
N SER A 283 13.59 -19.25 -2.61
CA SER A 283 14.33 -18.08 -2.15
C SER A 283 13.38 -17.03 -1.58
N ILE A 284 13.73 -16.45 -0.45
CA ILE A 284 13.03 -15.36 0.23
C ILE A 284 14.03 -14.22 0.45
N VAL A 285 13.64 -12.98 0.14
CA VAL A 285 14.45 -11.80 0.49
C VAL A 285 13.88 -11.16 1.73
N ALA A 286 14.64 -11.17 2.83
CA ALA A 286 14.25 -10.59 4.10
C ALA A 286 14.93 -9.23 4.33
N LEU A 287 14.16 -8.23 4.75
CA LEU A 287 14.61 -6.89 5.10
C LEU A 287 14.21 -6.58 6.55
N HIS A 288 15.20 -6.27 7.39
CA HIS A 288 14.98 -5.93 8.79
C HIS A 288 16.12 -5.08 9.37
N ARG A 289 16.03 -4.73 10.65
CA ARG A 289 17.04 -3.94 11.37
C ARG A 289 17.71 -4.79 12.44
N ILE A 290 19.03 -4.64 12.57
CA ILE A 290 19.84 -5.18 13.68
C ILE A 290 20.54 -3.98 14.33
N GLY A 291 20.13 -3.61 15.54
CA GLY A 291 20.62 -2.40 16.21
C GLY A 291 20.42 -1.16 15.33
N ILE A 292 21.52 -0.47 15.00
CA ILE A 292 21.51 0.71 14.14
C ILE A 292 21.60 0.38 12.63
N ALA A 293 21.91 -0.87 12.28
CA ALA A 293 22.09 -1.30 10.89
C ALA A 293 20.77 -1.82 10.30
N SER A 294 20.61 -1.65 8.99
CA SER A 294 19.51 -2.24 8.22
C SER A 294 20.10 -3.25 7.23
N VAL A 295 19.51 -4.45 7.16
CA VAL A 295 20.13 -5.61 6.53
C VAL A 295 19.18 -6.27 5.54
N ILE A 296 19.70 -6.68 4.38
CA ILE A 296 19.04 -7.54 3.40
C ILE A 296 19.65 -8.93 3.52
N LYS A 297 18.82 -9.96 3.72
CA LYS A 297 19.23 -11.37 3.72
C LYS A 297 18.51 -12.12 2.59
N ILE A 298 19.21 -13.01 1.91
CA ILE A 298 18.56 -14.03 1.07
C ILE A 298 18.49 -15.29 1.92
N LEU A 299 17.28 -15.79 2.12
CA LEU A 299 16.97 -16.98 2.91
C LEU A 299 16.39 -18.05 2.00
N THR A 300 16.58 -19.31 2.35
CA THR A 300 15.87 -20.43 1.71
C THR A 300 14.80 -20.91 2.67
N ALA A 301 13.57 -21.03 2.18
CA ALA A 301 12.47 -21.62 2.95
C ALA A 301 12.81 -23.08 3.26
N LYS A 302 13.11 -23.39 4.52
CA LYS A 302 13.32 -24.76 5.02
C LYS A 302 11.98 -25.41 5.27
#